data_AF-A0A446CPE2-F1
#
_entry.id   AF-A0A446CPE2-F1
#
_cell.length_a   1.000
_cell.length_b   1.000
_cell.length_c   1.000
_cell.angle_alpha   90.00
_cell.angle_beta   90.00
_cell.angle_gamma   90.00
#
_symmetry.space_group_name_H-M   'P 1'
#
loop_
_entity.id
_entity.type
_entity.pdbx_description
1 polymer ?
#
loop_
_entity_poly.entity_id
_entity_poly.type
_entity_poly.pdbx_seq_one_letter_code
_entity_poly.pdbx_strand_id
1 'polypeptide(L)'
;MSTPDRFHALMRDVARLTAGHGLDAGLQAKLNLEAGPHSSLFQDIFAACRQGVADGWMCSREGGGIRYGRVIKPAPDLADCSVDVVDMDSLAGPQHAHPNGEIDMIMPLTEGARFDGHGAGWLVYGPGSAHRPTVTGGRALVLYLLPGGAIDFARS
;
A
#
# COMPACT_ATOMS: atom_id res chain seq x y z
N MET A 1 20.37 6.10 -11.25
CA MET A 1 19.13 6.38 -10.49
C MET A 1 19.15 5.50 -9.26
N SER A 2 18.94 6.05 -8.06
CA SER A 2 18.92 5.24 -6.83
C SER A 2 17.66 4.37 -6.75
N THR A 3 17.65 3.34 -5.89
CA THR A 3 16.44 2.53 -5.66
C THR A 3 15.25 3.38 -5.17
N PRO A 4 15.42 4.34 -4.24
CA PRO A 4 14.36 5.27 -3.88
C PRO A 4 13.83 6.12 -5.04
N ASP A 5 14.70 6.64 -5.91
CA ASP A 5 14.27 7.42 -7.08
C ASP A 5 13.45 6.58 -8.06
N ARG A 6 13.86 5.31 -8.28
CA ARG A 6 13.11 4.37 -9.11
C ARG A 6 11.76 4.07 -8.48
N PHE A 7 11.70 3.81 -7.18
CA PHE A 7 10.45 3.57 -6.48
C PHE A 7 9.51 4.77 -6.59
N HIS A 8 10.02 5.99 -6.40
CA HIS A 8 9.22 7.20 -6.58
C HIS A 8 8.69 7.34 -8.02
N ALA A 9 9.50 7.00 -9.03
CA ALA A 9 9.04 7.00 -10.42
C ALA A 9 7.88 6.02 -10.65
N LEU A 10 7.93 4.80 -10.09
CA LEU A 10 6.84 3.83 -10.15
C LEU A 10 5.56 4.35 -9.46
N MET A 11 5.70 5.04 -8.33
CA MET A 11 4.55 5.65 -7.64
C MET A 11 3.88 6.73 -8.47
N ARG A 12 4.64 7.49 -9.28
CA ARG A 12 4.03 8.44 -10.23
C ARG A 12 3.20 7.73 -11.30
N ASP A 13 3.61 6.55 -11.74
CA ASP A 13 2.85 5.78 -12.73
C ASP A 13 1.54 5.27 -12.11
N VAL A 14 1.55 4.84 -10.84
CA VAL A 14 0.32 4.55 -10.09
C VAL A 14 -0.55 5.79 -9.97
N ALA A 15 0.02 6.94 -9.59
CA ALA A 15 -0.72 8.20 -9.46
C ALA A 15 -1.39 8.64 -10.78
N ARG A 16 -0.78 8.35 -11.94
CA ARG A 16 -1.41 8.58 -13.25
C ARG A 16 -2.63 7.68 -13.47
N LEU A 17 -2.58 6.43 -13.02
CA LEU A 17 -3.70 5.49 -13.15
C LEU A 17 -4.88 5.85 -12.25
N THR A 18 -4.62 6.48 -11.10
CA THR A 18 -5.65 6.90 -10.14
C THR A 18 -6.20 8.30 -10.43
N ALA A 19 -5.49 9.11 -11.23
CA ALA A 19 -5.85 10.49 -11.53
C ALA A 19 -7.27 10.60 -12.11
N GLY A 20 -8.09 11.48 -11.51
CA GLY A 20 -9.46 11.74 -11.95
C GLY A 20 -10.49 10.68 -11.57
N HIS A 21 -10.10 9.65 -10.82
CA HIS A 21 -11.00 8.60 -10.33
C HIS A 21 -11.32 8.79 -8.85
N GLY A 22 -12.55 8.43 -8.45
CA GLY A 22 -12.91 8.31 -7.04
C GLY A 22 -12.26 7.07 -6.41
N LEU A 23 -12.03 7.11 -5.09
CA LEU A 23 -11.54 5.94 -4.34
C LEU A 23 -12.71 5.00 -4.07
N ASP A 24 -13.04 4.18 -5.07
CA ASP A 24 -14.16 3.24 -5.03
C ASP A 24 -13.85 1.91 -5.74
N ALA A 25 -14.85 1.03 -5.80
CA ALA A 25 -14.73 -0.27 -6.45
C ALA A 25 -14.40 -0.18 -7.95
N GLY A 26 -14.75 0.93 -8.62
CA GLY A 26 -14.40 1.18 -10.02
C GLY A 26 -12.91 1.40 -10.17
N LEU A 27 -12.30 2.22 -9.31
CA LEU A 27 -10.85 2.39 -9.28
C LEU A 27 -10.13 1.08 -8.93
N GLN A 28 -10.63 0.33 -7.95
CA GLN A 28 -10.09 -0.98 -7.60
C GLN A 28 -10.07 -1.93 -8.81
N ALA A 29 -11.19 -2.01 -9.55
CA ALA A 29 -11.28 -2.85 -10.74
C ALA A 29 -10.30 -2.40 -11.83
N LYS A 30 -10.18 -1.09 -12.07
CA LYS A 30 -9.23 -0.51 -13.04
C LYS A 30 -7.78 -0.86 -12.68
N LEU A 31 -7.37 -0.67 -11.42
CA LEU A 31 -6.01 -0.98 -10.97
C LEU A 31 -5.69 -2.47 -11.09
N ASN A 32 -6.62 -3.36 -10.73
CA ASN A 32 -6.41 -4.81 -10.90
C ASN A 32 -6.38 -5.24 -12.37
N LEU A 33 -7.07 -4.52 -13.27
CA LEU A 33 -7.03 -4.79 -14.70
C LEU A 33 -5.71 -4.31 -15.34
N GLU A 34 -5.33 -3.07 -15.09
CA GLU A 34 -4.21 -2.42 -15.79
C GLU A 34 -2.86 -2.62 -15.11
N ALA A 35 -2.87 -2.74 -13.78
CA ALA A 35 -1.68 -2.87 -12.94
C ALA A 35 -1.81 -4.05 -11.96
N GLY A 36 -2.56 -5.10 -12.32
CA GLY A 36 -2.74 -6.29 -11.47
C GLY A 36 -1.47 -7.12 -11.27
N PRO A 37 -1.56 -8.24 -10.53
CA PRO A 37 -0.40 -9.04 -10.11
C PRO A 37 0.52 -9.51 -11.25
N HIS A 38 0.01 -9.66 -12.47
CA HIS A 38 0.78 -10.09 -13.63
C HIS A 38 1.34 -8.94 -14.48
N SER A 39 1.03 -7.69 -14.15
CA SER A 39 1.53 -6.51 -14.84
C SER A 39 2.99 -6.23 -14.50
N SER A 40 3.72 -5.57 -15.41
CA SER A 40 5.08 -5.11 -15.15
C SER A 40 5.14 -4.12 -14.00
N LEU A 41 4.20 -3.17 -13.94
CA LEU A 41 4.16 -2.15 -12.89
C LEU A 41 4.06 -2.79 -11.50
N PHE A 42 3.15 -3.76 -11.33
CA PHE A 42 3.01 -4.48 -10.06
C PHE A 42 4.32 -5.20 -9.68
N GLN A 43 4.90 -5.94 -10.62
CA GLN A 43 6.11 -6.72 -10.38
C GLN A 43 7.32 -5.83 -10.06
N ASP A 44 7.44 -4.68 -10.73
CA ASP A 44 8.49 -3.69 -10.48
C ASP A 44 8.35 -3.03 -9.11
N ILE A 45 7.12 -2.67 -8.71
CA ILE A 45 6.85 -2.13 -7.37
C ILE A 45 7.20 -3.17 -6.32
N PHE A 46 6.75 -4.41 -6.49
CA PHE A 46 7.02 -5.47 -5.52
C PHE A 46 8.51 -5.78 -5.39
N ALA A 47 9.23 -5.84 -6.50
CA ALA A 47 10.69 -6.00 -6.48
C ALA A 47 11.37 -4.82 -5.75
N ALA A 48 10.93 -3.59 -6.01
CA ALA A 48 11.47 -2.40 -5.35
C ALA A 48 11.18 -2.39 -3.83
N CYS A 49 9.97 -2.80 -3.40
CA CYS A 49 9.63 -2.91 -1.98
C CYS A 49 10.48 -3.97 -1.28
N ARG A 50 10.63 -5.16 -1.88
CA ARG A 50 11.50 -6.21 -1.33
C ARG A 50 12.95 -5.76 -1.19
N GLN A 51 13.49 -5.10 -2.21
CA GLN A 51 14.84 -4.55 -2.15
C GLN A 51 14.93 -3.45 -1.09
N GLY A 52 13.94 -2.57 -0.99
CA GLY A 52 13.92 -1.49 -0.02
C GLY A 52 13.89 -1.95 1.43
N VAL A 53 13.19 -3.05 1.70
CA VAL A 53 13.19 -3.71 3.01
C VAL A 53 14.55 -4.38 3.28
N ALA A 54 15.13 -5.06 2.29
CA ALA A 54 16.44 -5.70 2.42
C ALA A 54 17.57 -4.68 2.67
N ASP A 55 17.51 -3.52 2.00
CA ASP A 55 18.43 -2.40 2.16
C ASP A 55 18.18 -1.59 3.44
N GLY A 56 17.10 -1.88 4.17
CA GLY A 56 16.79 -1.31 5.49
C GLY A 56 16.16 0.09 5.47
N TRP A 57 15.82 0.65 4.31
CA TRP A 57 15.20 1.98 4.22
C TRP A 57 13.66 1.94 4.14
N MET A 58 13.06 0.77 3.87
CA MET A 58 11.64 0.52 4.08
C MET A 58 11.41 -0.36 5.32
N CYS A 59 10.23 -0.24 5.94
CA CYS A 59 9.83 -1.06 7.11
C CYS A 59 10.91 -1.06 8.22
N SER A 60 11.48 0.12 8.50
CA SER A 60 12.57 0.34 9.45
C SER A 60 12.10 0.62 10.88
N ARG A 61 10.79 0.82 11.07
CA ARG A 61 10.15 0.93 12.39
C ARG A 61 9.41 -0.36 12.69
N GLU A 62 9.25 -0.67 13.97
CA GLU A 62 8.52 -1.86 14.43
C GLU A 62 7.67 -1.54 15.66
N GLY A 63 6.48 -2.11 15.72
CA GLY A 63 5.59 -2.01 16.87
C GLY A 63 4.45 -3.03 16.77
N GLY A 64 4.13 -3.70 17.88
CA GLY A 64 3.05 -4.70 17.90
C GLY A 64 3.26 -5.88 16.93
N GLY A 65 4.51 -6.22 16.60
CA GLY A 65 4.84 -7.27 15.62
C GLY A 65 4.74 -6.83 14.15
N ILE A 66 4.43 -5.56 13.89
CA ILE A 66 4.34 -4.98 12.55
C ILE A 66 5.58 -4.16 12.27
N ARG A 67 6.19 -4.35 11.09
CA ARG A 67 7.24 -3.46 10.60
C ARG A 67 6.65 -2.49 9.58
N TYR A 68 6.98 -1.21 9.67
CA TYR A 68 6.33 -0.18 8.86
C TYR A 68 7.21 1.05 8.63
N GLY A 69 6.84 1.88 7.65
CA GLY A 69 7.44 3.18 7.45
C GLY A 69 6.81 3.97 6.31
N ARG A 70 6.67 5.28 6.52
CA ARG A 70 6.38 6.24 5.44
C ARG A 70 7.60 6.39 4.56
N VAL A 71 7.47 5.90 3.33
CA VAL A 71 8.53 5.89 2.32
C VAL A 71 8.57 7.21 1.57
N ILE A 72 7.40 7.73 1.19
CA ILE A 72 7.26 9.02 0.51
C ILE A 72 6.27 9.87 1.31
N LYS A 73 6.66 11.10 1.65
CA LYS A 73 5.74 12.09 2.25
C LYS A 73 4.69 12.53 1.21
N PRO A 74 3.57 13.13 1.62
CA PRO A 74 2.63 13.75 0.67
C PRO A 74 3.38 14.59 -0.36
N ALA A 75 3.17 14.26 -1.64
CA ALA A 75 3.92 14.84 -2.75
C ALA A 75 2.98 15.27 -3.89
N PRO A 76 3.12 16.49 -4.45
CA PRO A 76 2.22 16.98 -5.50
C PRO A 76 2.20 16.12 -6.77
N ASP A 77 3.34 15.52 -7.14
CA ASP A 77 3.45 14.63 -8.30
C ASP A 77 2.84 13.24 -8.06
N LEU A 78 2.37 12.98 -6.84
CA LEU A 78 1.59 11.81 -6.43
C LEU A 78 0.15 12.19 -6.03
N ALA A 79 -0.37 13.32 -6.55
CA ALA A 79 -1.68 13.85 -6.18
C ALA A 79 -1.84 14.05 -4.65
N ASP A 80 -0.78 14.56 -4.01
CA ASP A 80 -0.67 14.78 -2.57
C ASP A 80 -0.82 13.50 -1.71
N CYS A 81 -0.68 12.32 -2.31
CA CYS A 81 -0.62 11.07 -1.56
C CYS A 81 0.74 10.90 -0.88
N SER A 82 0.75 10.39 0.35
CA SER A 82 1.93 9.73 0.91
C SER A 82 1.97 8.27 0.49
N VAL A 83 3.14 7.65 0.60
CA VAL A 83 3.32 6.22 0.38
C VAL A 83 3.94 5.61 1.62
N ASP A 84 3.23 4.68 2.22
CA ASP A 84 3.68 3.90 3.37
C ASP A 84 3.85 2.44 2.92
N VAL A 85 4.82 1.72 3.47
CA VAL A 85 5.00 0.27 3.23
C VAL A 85 5.08 -0.44 4.56
N VAL A 86 4.29 -1.50 4.69
CA VAL A 86 4.10 -2.27 5.90
C VAL A 86 4.39 -3.74 5.61
N ASP A 87 5.06 -4.40 6.55
CA ASP A 87 5.38 -5.82 6.53
C ASP A 87 4.70 -6.48 7.74
N MET A 88 3.76 -7.37 7.44
CA MET A 88 2.91 -8.04 8.43
C MET A 88 2.95 -9.54 8.24
N ASP A 89 2.97 -10.29 9.34
CA ASP A 89 2.98 -11.75 9.37
C ASP A 89 1.82 -12.29 10.21
N SER A 90 0.76 -12.74 9.54
CA SER A 90 -0.43 -13.38 10.14
C SER A 90 -0.91 -12.75 11.45
N LEU A 91 -1.23 -11.46 11.41
CA LEU A 91 -1.66 -10.68 12.56
C LEU A 91 -2.63 -9.57 12.14
N ALA A 92 -3.36 -9.04 13.13
CA ALA A 92 -4.20 -7.86 12.98
C ALA A 92 -3.51 -6.63 13.60
N GLY A 93 -3.46 -5.54 12.84
CA GLY A 93 -2.98 -4.24 13.29
C GLY A 93 -3.99 -3.49 14.17
N PRO A 94 -3.66 -2.26 14.59
CA PRO A 94 -4.59 -1.39 15.30
C PRO A 94 -5.73 -0.93 14.38
N GLN A 95 -6.94 -0.91 14.92
CA GLN A 95 -8.10 -0.32 14.25
C GLN A 95 -7.88 1.18 14.02
N HIS A 96 -8.24 1.68 12.84
CA HIS A 96 -8.20 3.09 12.49
C HIS A 96 -9.14 3.41 11.32
N ALA A 97 -9.29 4.71 11.04
CA ALA A 97 -10.05 5.23 9.92
C ALA A 97 -9.19 6.01 8.93
N HIS A 98 -9.68 6.09 7.69
CA HIS A 98 -9.06 6.82 6.58
C HIS A 98 -9.96 7.96 6.13
N PRO A 99 -9.80 9.18 6.67
CA PRO A 99 -10.69 10.31 6.38
C PRO A 99 -10.82 10.61 4.88
N ASN A 100 -9.75 10.39 4.12
CA ASN A 100 -9.67 10.68 2.69
C ASN A 100 -9.65 9.41 1.82
N GLY A 101 -9.80 8.23 2.41
CA GLY A 101 -9.67 6.94 1.75
C GLY A 101 -8.23 6.43 1.71
N GLU A 102 -8.06 5.23 1.16
CA GLU A 102 -6.79 4.51 1.06
C GLU A 102 -6.79 3.65 -0.21
N ILE A 103 -5.62 3.53 -0.86
CA ILE A 103 -5.39 2.57 -1.94
C ILE A 103 -4.26 1.65 -1.51
N ASP A 104 -4.55 0.35 -1.44
CA ASP A 104 -3.61 -0.66 -1.03
C ASP A 104 -3.13 -1.49 -2.21
N MET A 105 -1.84 -1.80 -2.22
CA MET A 105 -1.26 -2.85 -3.03
C MET A 105 -0.78 -3.98 -2.12
N ILE A 106 -1.41 -5.15 -2.29
CA ILE A 106 -1.16 -6.35 -1.49
C ILE A 106 -0.11 -7.20 -2.20
N MET A 107 1.01 -7.45 -1.52
CA MET A 107 2.16 -8.17 -2.07
C MET A 107 2.52 -9.37 -1.17
N PRO A 108 1.87 -10.53 -1.37
CA PRO A 108 2.13 -11.74 -0.61
C PRO A 108 3.59 -12.19 -0.72
N LEU A 109 4.26 -12.33 0.44
CA LEU A 109 5.59 -12.96 0.55
C LEU A 109 5.46 -14.47 0.76
N THR A 110 4.39 -14.89 1.43
CA THR A 110 3.97 -16.29 1.52
C THR A 110 2.85 -16.56 0.53
N GLU A 111 2.93 -17.68 -0.20
CA GLU A 111 1.84 -18.12 -1.06
C GLU A 111 0.54 -18.28 -0.25
N GLY A 112 -0.55 -17.67 -0.74
CA GLY A 112 -1.85 -17.71 -0.08
C GLY A 112 -2.06 -16.65 1.00
N ALA A 113 -1.05 -15.83 1.34
CA ALA A 113 -1.24 -14.73 2.27
C ALA A 113 -2.25 -13.69 1.73
N ARG A 114 -3.06 -13.15 2.64
CA ARG A 114 -4.15 -12.22 2.32
C ARG A 114 -4.15 -11.05 3.27
N PHE A 115 -4.43 -9.85 2.76
CA PHE A 115 -4.70 -8.66 3.54
C PHE A 115 -6.20 -8.34 3.46
N ASP A 116 -6.86 -8.23 4.61
CA ASP A 116 -8.31 -8.02 4.74
C ASP A 116 -9.15 -9.01 3.88
N GLY A 117 -8.64 -10.23 3.72
CA GLY A 117 -9.25 -11.29 2.91
C GLY A 117 -8.86 -11.30 1.41
N HIS A 118 -8.18 -10.25 0.94
CA HIS A 118 -7.75 -10.09 -0.45
C HIS A 118 -6.33 -10.62 -0.67
N GLY A 119 -6.11 -11.34 -1.76
CA GLY A 119 -4.78 -11.82 -2.17
C GLY A 119 -3.98 -10.75 -2.90
N ALA A 120 -2.98 -11.17 -3.69
CA ALA A 120 -2.20 -10.25 -4.51
C ALA A 120 -3.10 -9.39 -5.41
N GLY A 121 -2.86 -8.08 -5.42
CA GLY A 121 -3.63 -7.13 -6.22
C GLY A 121 -3.81 -5.80 -5.50
N TRP A 122 -4.85 -5.07 -5.91
CA TRP A 122 -5.21 -3.77 -5.35
C TRP A 122 -6.52 -3.83 -4.58
N LEU A 123 -6.60 -3.12 -3.46
CA LEU A 123 -7.79 -2.94 -2.63
C LEU A 123 -7.97 -1.45 -2.39
N VAL A 124 -9.20 -0.94 -2.51
CA VAL A 124 -9.47 0.50 -2.38
C VAL A 124 -10.55 0.72 -1.33
N TYR A 125 -10.22 1.57 -0.36
CA TYR A 125 -11.15 2.06 0.64
C TYR A 125 -11.53 3.50 0.33
N GLY A 126 -12.84 3.76 0.27
CA GLY A 126 -13.35 5.12 0.06
C GLY A 126 -13.22 6.00 1.31
N PRO A 127 -13.37 7.34 1.15
CA PRO A 127 -13.28 8.28 2.27
C PRO A 127 -14.18 7.95 3.45
N GLY A 128 -13.62 8.01 4.66
CA GLY A 128 -14.31 7.75 5.91
C GLY A 128 -14.41 6.27 6.30
N SER A 129 -13.82 5.36 5.51
CA SER A 129 -13.70 3.94 5.87
C SER A 129 -12.91 3.75 7.16
N ALA A 130 -13.20 2.66 7.87
CA ALA A 130 -12.42 2.22 9.01
C ALA A 130 -12.24 0.71 8.97
N HIS A 131 -11.07 0.24 9.35
CA HIS A 131 -10.76 -1.19 9.38
C HIS A 131 -9.70 -1.52 10.44
N ARG A 132 -9.57 -2.82 10.69
CA ARG A 132 -8.45 -3.40 11.42
C ARG A 132 -7.59 -4.13 10.39
N PRO A 133 -6.53 -3.49 9.84
CA PRO A 133 -5.73 -4.10 8.78
C PRO A 133 -5.21 -5.45 9.26
N THR A 134 -5.49 -6.51 8.52
CA THR A 134 -5.23 -7.88 8.97
C THR A 134 -4.59 -8.67 7.86
N VAL A 135 -3.39 -9.19 8.11
CA VAL A 135 -2.80 -10.22 7.26
C VAL A 135 -3.13 -11.59 7.84
N THR A 136 -3.50 -12.53 6.97
CA THR A 136 -3.74 -13.95 7.30
C THR A 136 -3.04 -14.86 6.30
N GLY A 137 -2.79 -16.11 6.69
CA GLY A 137 -2.26 -17.13 5.77
C GLY A 137 -0.78 -16.95 5.39
N GLY A 138 -0.01 -16.24 6.22
CA GLY A 138 1.43 -16.02 6.05
C GLY A 138 1.81 -14.55 6.13
N ARG A 139 2.84 -14.18 5.38
CA ARG A 139 3.44 -12.84 5.40
C ARG A 139 3.13 -12.07 4.11
N ALA A 140 2.90 -10.78 4.22
CA ALA A 140 2.72 -9.89 3.08
C ALA A 140 3.37 -8.54 3.34
N LEU A 141 3.90 -7.93 2.27
CA LEU A 141 4.06 -6.49 2.22
C LEU A 141 2.74 -5.87 1.78
N VAL A 142 2.37 -4.75 2.36
CA VAL A 142 1.24 -3.94 1.91
C VAL A 142 1.71 -2.51 1.76
N LEU A 143 1.50 -1.95 0.58
CA LEU A 143 1.81 -0.55 0.27
C LEU A 143 0.52 0.24 0.31
N TYR A 144 0.54 1.36 1.03
CA TYR A 144 -0.61 2.27 1.18
C TYR A 144 -0.32 3.57 0.44
N LEU A 145 -1.20 3.97 -0.48
CA LEU A 145 -1.28 5.35 -0.98
C LEU A 145 -2.38 6.07 -0.21
N LEU A 146 -1.99 7.09 0.54
CA LEU A 146 -2.87 7.79 1.48
C LEU A 146 -2.99 9.26 1.05
N PRO A 147 -4.16 9.74 0.58
CA PRO A 147 -4.36 11.14 0.25
C PRO A 147 -4.11 12.06 1.46
N GLY A 148 -3.13 12.96 1.34
CA GLY A 148 -2.66 13.81 2.44
C GLY A 148 -1.91 13.07 3.56
N GLY A 149 -1.69 11.75 3.41
CA GLY A 149 -1.07 10.89 4.42
C GLY A 149 -1.89 10.74 5.70
N ALA A 150 -3.22 10.91 5.61
CA ALA A 150 -4.14 10.97 6.74
C ALA A 150 -4.57 9.58 7.21
N ILE A 151 -4.29 9.28 8.49
CA ILE A 151 -4.81 8.13 9.21
C ILE A 151 -5.34 8.64 10.55
N ASP A 152 -6.54 8.23 10.94
CA ASP A 152 -7.17 8.61 12.21
C ASP A 152 -7.31 7.40 13.14
N PHE A 153 -6.45 7.33 14.15
CA PHE A 153 -6.48 6.28 15.18
C PHE A 153 -7.49 6.54 16.31
N ALA A 154 -8.08 7.75 16.39
CA ALA A 154 -9.09 8.07 17.40
C ALA A 154 -10.50 7.62 16.97
N ARG A 155 -10.72 7.43 15.66
CA ARG A 155 -11.92 6.80 15.11
C ARG A 155 -11.68 5.30 14.98
N SER A 156 -11.89 4.57 16.08
CA SER A 156 -11.75 3.11 16.16
C SER A 156 -13.08 2.40 16.38
#